data_AF-A0A7C7Z2N0-F1
#
_entry.id   AF-A0A7C7Z2N0-F1
#
_cell.length_a   1.000
_cell.length_b   1.000
_cell.length_c   1.000
_cell.angle_alpha   90.00
_cell.angle_beta   90.00
_cell.angle_gamma   90.00
#
_symmetry.space_group_name_H-M   'P 1'
#
loop_
_entity.id
_entity.type
_entity.pdbx_description
1 polymer ?
#
loop_
_entity_poly.entity_id
_entity_poly.type
_entity_poly.pdbx_seq_one_letter_code
_entity_poly.pdbx_strand_id
1 'polypeptide(L)'
;MNGYRVMLTNPTPHTREMTIPSGRNLGVNGDAIRTQNSVTIELKPYSRVAVVYDHHGYRIVDHATIDDIHIIHDDVEIIDIGEGISSRVPIAMESHELNGNKASRDSFLSQARSIYSGVQENQEKRMGGYQLLAQLSYLRSQREEQDIGLYSPEALNLRYDNGVDTIFSHVNAGNISIMSCIGSGYDSAGALQMSVRNNTTRELRVRIPQGCMFEQAEWTGNQNLVVTKEEFVIIGPAKEESFPLHASCANSSAGAPSNDDMNVTPFIFNDLGESFQNQDSVWRSFDGEGGRNTSL
;
A
#
# COMPACT_ATOMS: atom_id res chain seq x y z
N MET A 1 19.68 -6.78 22.40
CA MET A 1 19.38 -5.34 22.33
C MET A 1 18.91 -4.88 23.70
N ASN A 2 19.58 -3.88 24.28
CA ASN A 2 19.14 -3.26 25.53
C ASN A 2 18.18 -2.11 25.16
N GLY A 3 16.89 -2.30 25.37
CA GLY A 3 15.85 -1.29 25.13
C GLY A 3 15.09 -0.97 26.41
N TYR A 4 14.46 0.21 26.47
CA TYR A 4 13.63 0.62 27.60
C TYR A 4 12.19 0.22 27.35
N ARG A 5 11.48 -0.25 28.37
CA ARG A 5 10.09 -0.71 28.26
C ARG A 5 9.21 0.05 29.24
N VAL A 6 8.17 0.69 28.72
CA VAL A 6 7.07 1.29 29.50
C VAL A 6 5.87 0.38 29.41
N MET A 7 5.36 -0.10 30.55
CA MET A 7 4.13 -0.87 30.59
C MET A 7 2.95 0.06 30.87
N LEU A 8 1.97 0.07 29.97
CA LEU A 8 0.69 0.73 30.18
C LEU A 8 -0.35 -0.33 30.50
N THR A 9 -1.13 -0.11 31.55
CA THR A 9 -2.16 -1.07 32.01
C THR A 9 -3.49 -0.35 32.13
N ASN A 10 -4.54 -0.88 31.50
CA ASN A 10 -5.91 -0.44 31.71
C ASN A 10 -6.65 -1.48 32.57
N PRO A 11 -6.81 -1.24 33.88
CA PRO A 11 -7.50 -2.18 34.78
C PRO A 11 -9.03 -2.00 34.78
N THR A 12 -9.59 -1.20 33.87
CA THR A 12 -11.00 -0.80 33.91
C THR A 12 -11.83 -1.45 32.80
N PRO A 13 -13.18 -1.51 32.94
CA PRO A 13 -14.08 -2.07 31.91
C PRO A 13 -14.29 -1.17 30.69
N HIS A 14 -13.63 0.00 30.63
CA HIS A 14 -13.77 0.97 29.55
C HIS A 14 -12.44 1.18 28.83
N THR A 15 -12.50 1.45 27.53
CA THR A 15 -11.34 1.87 26.75
C THR A 15 -10.77 3.18 27.30
N ARG A 16 -9.44 3.31 27.30
CA ARG A 16 -8.74 4.51 27.78
C ARG A 16 -7.62 4.88 26.83
N GLU A 17 -7.49 6.16 26.52
CA GLU A 17 -6.28 6.69 25.91
C GLU A 17 -5.25 7.03 26.99
N MET A 18 -4.00 6.63 26.76
CA MET A 18 -2.88 6.98 27.62
C MET A 18 -1.73 7.53 26.78
N THR A 19 -1.16 8.66 27.22
CA THR A 19 -0.07 9.34 26.53
C THR A 19 1.24 9.25 27.31
N ILE A 20 2.30 8.83 26.64
CA ILE A 20 3.68 8.97 27.10
C ILE A 20 4.24 10.24 26.41
N PRO A 21 4.46 11.35 27.13
CA PRO A 21 4.92 12.59 26.52
C PRO A 21 6.37 12.48 26.03
N SER A 22 6.75 13.33 25.08
CA SER A 22 8.16 13.57 24.73
C SER A 22 8.91 14.21 25.91
N GLY A 23 10.24 14.06 25.93
CA GLY A 23 11.12 14.56 26.99
C GLY A 23 11.02 13.80 28.32
N ARG A 24 10.26 12.69 28.38
CA ARG A 24 10.16 11.86 29.58
C ARG A 24 11.42 11.05 29.76
N ASN A 25 12.01 11.11 30.96
CA ASN A 25 13.16 10.27 31.29
C ASN A 25 12.71 8.82 31.53
N LEU A 26 13.33 7.87 30.85
CA LEU A 26 13.15 6.42 31.07
C LEU A 26 14.50 5.82 31.50
N GLY A 27 14.50 5.00 32.55
CA GLY A 27 15.72 4.41 33.12
C GLY A 27 16.03 4.89 34.53
N VAL A 28 16.97 4.22 35.20
CA VAL A 28 17.49 4.56 36.53
C VAL A 28 19.01 4.40 36.55
N ASN A 29 19.71 5.29 37.27
CA ASN A 29 21.15 5.25 37.54
C ASN A 29 22.07 5.27 36.30
N GLY A 30 22.32 6.46 35.74
CA GLY A 30 23.33 6.69 34.69
C GLY A 30 22.91 6.29 33.28
N ASP A 31 22.09 5.25 33.15
CA ASP A 31 21.50 4.78 31.90
C ASP A 31 20.05 5.26 31.79
N ALA A 32 19.87 6.57 31.58
CA ALA A 32 18.55 7.16 31.34
C ALA A 32 18.49 7.79 29.94
N ILE A 33 17.42 7.51 29.22
CA ILE A 33 17.10 8.13 27.93
C ILE A 33 15.97 9.15 28.08
N ARG A 34 15.83 10.04 27.10
CA ARG A 34 14.65 10.90 26.95
C ARG A 34 13.83 10.45 25.78
N THR A 35 12.51 10.29 25.97
CA THR A 35 11.59 10.04 24.86
C THR A 35 11.66 11.17 23.84
N GLN A 36 11.83 10.85 22.56
CA GLN A 36 11.92 11.87 21.51
C GLN A 36 10.53 12.36 21.08
N ASN A 37 9.56 11.44 21.03
CA ASN A 37 8.21 11.71 20.52
C ASN A 37 7.15 11.41 21.59
N SER A 38 6.02 12.13 21.52
CA SER A 38 4.84 11.81 22.32
C SER A 38 4.10 10.62 21.70
N VAL A 39 3.69 9.67 22.52
CA VAL A 39 3.03 8.43 22.08
C VAL A 39 1.69 8.30 22.81
N THR A 40 0.58 8.38 22.10
CA THR A 40 -0.76 8.10 22.63
C THR A 40 -1.21 6.71 22.20
N ILE A 41 -1.69 5.91 23.14
CA ILE A 41 -2.16 4.54 22.90
C ILE A 41 -3.56 4.39 23.47
N GLU A 42 -4.46 3.86 22.65
CA GLU A 42 -5.75 3.37 23.09
C GLU A 42 -5.60 1.97 23.73
N LEU A 43 -6.00 1.85 25.00
CA LEU A 43 -5.95 0.61 25.76
C LEU A 43 -7.35 0.04 25.94
N LYS A 44 -7.57 -1.16 25.40
CA LYS A 44 -8.82 -1.92 25.59
C LYS A 44 -9.06 -2.25 27.08
N PRO A 45 -10.32 -2.50 27.49
CA PRO A 45 -10.65 -2.94 28.84
C PRO A 45 -9.78 -4.11 29.33
N TYR A 46 -9.32 -4.05 30.57
CA TYR A 46 -8.52 -5.10 31.23
C TYR A 46 -7.27 -5.56 30.45
N SER A 47 -6.63 -4.65 29.71
CA SER A 47 -5.46 -4.93 28.88
C SER A 47 -4.17 -4.32 29.44
N ARG A 48 -3.04 -4.84 28.94
CA ARG A 48 -1.70 -4.27 29.17
C ARG A 48 -0.96 -4.21 27.83
N VAL A 49 -0.27 -3.11 27.58
CA VAL A 49 0.53 -2.89 26.38
C VAL A 49 1.93 -2.46 26.80
N ALA A 50 2.93 -3.04 26.14
CA ALA A 50 4.31 -2.63 26.30
C ALA A 50 4.68 -1.65 25.19
N VAL A 51 5.22 -0.50 25.58
CA VAL A 51 5.85 0.46 24.67
C VAL A 51 7.35 0.34 24.84
N VAL A 52 8.04 -0.02 23.77
CA VAL A 52 9.49 -0.22 23.81
C VAL A 52 10.17 1.02 23.21
N TYR A 53 11.36 1.34 23.69
CA TYR A 53 12.21 2.42 23.20
C TYR A 53 13.63 1.92 23.03
N ASP A 54 14.33 2.45 22.03
CA ASP A 54 15.75 2.20 21.82
C ASP A 54 16.61 3.00 22.81
N HIS A 55 17.93 2.93 22.66
CA HIS A 55 18.88 3.64 23.51
C HIS A 55 19.04 5.14 23.18
N HIS A 56 18.41 5.62 22.11
CA HIS A 56 18.33 7.05 21.74
C HIS A 56 17.01 7.70 22.19
N GLY A 57 16.04 6.88 22.65
CA GLY A 57 14.73 7.30 23.11
C GLY A 57 13.68 7.42 22.01
N TYR A 58 13.92 6.82 20.85
CA TYR A 58 12.89 6.59 19.85
C TYR A 58 12.06 5.38 20.26
N ARG A 59 10.75 5.47 20.04
CA ARG A 59 9.85 4.33 20.27
C ARG A 59 10.24 3.24 19.27
N ILE A 60 10.51 2.05 19.77
CA ILE A 60 10.57 0.84 18.96
C ILE A 60 9.13 0.40 18.76
N VAL A 61 8.71 0.44 17.51
CA VAL A 61 7.41 -0.05 17.07
C VAL A 61 7.66 -1.41 16.42
N ASP A 62 6.95 -2.45 16.88
CA ASP A 62 7.07 -3.82 16.33
C ASP A 62 6.04 -3.99 15.20
N HIS A 63 6.08 -3.08 14.22
CA HIS A 63 5.22 -3.13 13.05
C HIS A 63 6.10 -2.99 11.81
N ALA A 64 6.09 -3.99 10.94
CA ALA A 64 6.84 -3.94 9.70
C ALA A 64 6.19 -2.93 8.73
N THR A 65 7.04 -2.19 8.04
CA THR A 65 6.68 -1.24 6.98
C THR A 65 7.43 -1.59 5.69
N ILE A 66 7.08 -0.94 4.59
CA ILE A 66 7.82 -1.05 3.33
C ILE A 66 9.32 -0.69 3.47
N ASP A 67 9.68 0.17 4.41
CA ASP A 67 11.08 0.59 4.61
C ASP A 67 11.93 -0.52 5.28
N ASP A 68 11.30 -1.52 5.88
CA ASP A 68 11.97 -2.71 6.42
C ASP A 68 12.34 -3.73 5.32
N ILE A 69 11.91 -3.49 4.07
CA ILE A 69 12.17 -4.38 2.94
C ILE A 69 13.50 -4.01 2.28
N HIS A 70 14.50 -4.85 2.51
CA HIS A 70 15.83 -4.70 1.92
C HIS A 70 15.85 -5.08 0.44
N ILE A 71 16.58 -4.28 -0.34
CA ILE A 71 16.92 -4.59 -1.73
C ILE A 71 18.03 -5.64 -1.73
N ILE A 72 17.80 -6.75 -2.44
CA ILE A 72 18.75 -7.85 -2.55
C ILE A 72 19.66 -7.65 -3.76
N HIS A 73 19.08 -7.16 -4.87
CA HIS A 73 19.78 -6.92 -6.12
C HIS A 73 19.58 -5.50 -6.62
N ASP A 74 20.67 -4.84 -6.96
CA ASP A 74 20.70 -3.42 -7.35
C ASP A 74 21.47 -3.20 -8.66
N ASP A 75 21.74 -4.31 -9.36
CA ASP A 75 22.52 -4.43 -10.58
C ASP A 75 21.70 -5.05 -11.72
N VAL A 76 20.37 -5.10 -11.57
CA VAL A 76 19.45 -5.61 -12.58
C VAL A 76 19.15 -4.52 -13.62
N GLU A 77 18.91 -4.94 -14.87
CA GLU A 77 18.50 -4.03 -15.97
C GLU A 77 17.00 -4.10 -16.27
N ILE A 78 16.38 -5.25 -15.97
CA ILE A 78 14.96 -5.56 -16.20
C ILE A 78 14.41 -6.19 -14.92
N ILE A 79 13.17 -5.86 -14.58
CA ILE A 79 12.44 -6.46 -13.47
C ILE A 79 11.33 -7.34 -14.03
N ASP A 80 11.42 -8.65 -13.83
CA ASP A 80 10.30 -9.56 -14.05
C ASP A 80 9.37 -9.52 -12.84
N ILE A 81 8.14 -9.06 -13.05
CA ILE A 81 7.16 -8.89 -11.98
C ILE A 81 6.74 -10.20 -11.31
N GLY A 82 7.01 -11.35 -11.93
CA GLY A 82 6.68 -12.68 -11.40
C GLY A 82 7.82 -13.38 -10.64
N GLU A 83 9.03 -12.79 -10.60
CA GLU A 83 10.22 -13.49 -10.12
C GLU A 83 10.25 -13.67 -8.59
N GLY A 84 9.59 -12.80 -7.83
CA GLY A 84 9.57 -12.95 -6.37
C GLY A 84 10.82 -12.42 -5.68
N ILE A 85 11.58 -11.51 -6.32
CA ILE A 85 12.87 -11.03 -5.83
C ILE A 85 12.81 -9.52 -5.57
N SER A 86 13.27 -9.11 -4.38
CA SER A 86 13.43 -7.69 -4.02
C SER A 86 14.64 -7.09 -4.75
N SER A 87 14.39 -6.27 -5.76
CA SER A 87 15.41 -5.66 -6.60
C SER A 87 15.07 -4.23 -6.99
N ARG A 88 16.09 -3.50 -7.48
CA ARG A 88 15.94 -2.12 -7.97
C ARG A 88 16.74 -1.95 -9.26
N VAL A 89 16.16 -1.18 -10.19
CA VAL A 89 16.87 -0.61 -11.34
C VAL A 89 17.07 0.88 -11.08
N PRO A 90 18.32 1.35 -10.85
CA PRO A 90 18.59 2.77 -10.69
C PRO A 90 18.18 3.56 -11.93
N ILE A 91 17.65 4.77 -11.72
CA ILE A 91 17.31 5.68 -12.82
C ILE A 91 18.15 6.95 -12.71
N ALA A 92 18.52 7.51 -13.87
CA ALA A 92 19.26 8.77 -13.91
C ALA A 92 18.31 9.95 -13.63
N MET A 93 18.09 10.22 -12.35
CA MET A 93 17.30 11.35 -11.85
C MET A 93 17.86 11.83 -10.51
N GLU A 94 17.93 13.13 -10.32
CA GLU A 94 18.40 13.75 -9.08
C GLU A 94 17.25 13.94 -8.08
N SER A 95 17.53 13.92 -6.77
CA SER A 95 16.49 13.97 -5.74
C SER A 95 15.60 15.23 -5.81
N HIS A 96 16.15 16.36 -6.26
CA HIS A 96 15.40 17.62 -6.43
C HIS A 96 14.39 17.59 -7.60
N GLU A 97 14.52 16.63 -8.51
CA GLU A 97 13.58 16.41 -9.61
C GLU A 97 12.35 15.62 -9.15
N LEU A 98 12.42 14.94 -8.00
CA LEU A 98 11.31 14.20 -7.37
C LEU A 98 10.34 15.14 -6.62
N ASN A 99 9.77 16.11 -7.33
CA ASN A 99 8.97 17.21 -6.77
C ASN A 99 7.46 17.12 -7.05
N GLY A 100 6.95 15.96 -7.46
CA GLY A 100 5.54 15.69 -7.77
C GLY A 100 5.05 16.24 -9.12
N ASN A 101 5.89 16.96 -9.87
CA ASN A 101 5.48 17.54 -11.14
C ASN A 101 5.17 16.47 -12.19
N LYS A 102 4.43 16.85 -13.24
CA LYS A 102 4.04 15.92 -14.31
C LYS A 102 5.25 15.30 -15.03
N ALA A 103 6.30 16.07 -15.26
CA ALA A 103 7.48 15.60 -16.00
C ALA A 103 8.20 14.44 -15.28
N SER A 104 8.36 14.53 -13.96
CA SER A 104 8.99 13.49 -13.15
C SER A 104 8.11 12.22 -13.09
N ARG A 105 6.79 12.38 -12.95
CA ARG A 105 5.81 11.27 -13.02
C ARG A 105 5.82 10.57 -14.38
N ASP A 106 5.76 11.34 -15.48
CA ASP A 106 5.80 10.80 -16.83
C ASP A 106 7.11 10.06 -17.11
N SER A 107 8.24 10.57 -16.59
CA SER A 107 9.54 9.90 -16.71
C SER A 107 9.55 8.53 -16.03
N PHE A 108 9.06 8.44 -14.78
CA PHE A 108 8.93 7.17 -14.07
C PHE A 108 8.01 6.19 -14.79
N LEU A 109 6.85 6.66 -15.26
CA LEU A 109 5.90 5.79 -15.98
C LEU A 109 6.46 5.29 -17.32
N SER A 110 7.16 6.16 -18.06
CA SER A 110 7.82 5.78 -19.31
C SER A 110 8.90 4.73 -19.09
N GLN A 111 9.75 4.94 -18.08
CA GLN A 111 10.80 4.00 -17.70
C GLN A 111 10.23 2.67 -17.18
N ALA A 112 9.15 2.71 -16.41
CA ALA A 112 8.44 1.52 -15.92
C ALA A 112 7.99 0.62 -17.07
N ARG A 113 7.45 1.19 -18.16
CA ARG A 113 7.05 0.44 -19.35
C ARG A 113 8.22 -0.21 -20.10
N SER A 114 9.44 0.30 -19.95
CA SER A 114 10.64 -0.31 -20.54
C SER A 114 11.34 -1.32 -19.62
N ILE A 115 11.23 -1.14 -18.31
CA ILE A 115 12.00 -1.90 -17.31
C ILE A 115 11.23 -3.09 -16.75
N TYR A 116 9.92 -2.96 -16.51
CA TYR A 116 9.13 -4.09 -16.03
C TYR A 116 8.71 -5.00 -17.19
N SER A 117 8.96 -6.30 -17.05
CA SER A 117 8.43 -7.32 -17.95
C SER A 117 7.29 -8.09 -17.30
N GLY A 118 6.37 -8.61 -18.11
CA GLY A 118 5.27 -9.47 -17.66
C GLY A 118 3.96 -8.75 -17.32
N VAL A 119 3.97 -7.41 -17.18
CA VAL A 119 2.76 -6.63 -16.87
C VAL A 119 1.76 -6.69 -18.03
N GLN A 120 0.52 -7.13 -17.75
CA GLN A 120 -0.57 -7.16 -18.71
C GLN A 120 -1.40 -5.87 -18.61
N GLU A 121 -0.92 -4.77 -19.20
CA GLU A 121 -1.67 -3.51 -19.31
C GLU A 121 -2.65 -3.57 -20.50
N ASN A 122 -3.91 -3.18 -20.28
CA ASN A 122 -4.89 -3.03 -21.33
C ASN A 122 -5.96 -2.02 -20.90
N GLN A 123 -5.88 -0.80 -21.42
CA GLN A 123 -6.78 0.30 -21.05
C GLN A 123 -8.24 0.04 -21.45
N GLU A 124 -8.50 -0.61 -22.58
CA GLU A 124 -9.87 -0.97 -23.00
C GLU A 124 -10.54 -1.96 -22.04
N LYS A 125 -9.73 -2.81 -21.40
CA LYS A 125 -10.18 -3.77 -20.38
C LYS A 125 -10.06 -3.23 -18.95
N ARG A 126 -9.60 -1.97 -18.77
CA ARG A 126 -9.29 -1.36 -17.47
C ARG A 126 -8.28 -2.18 -16.65
N MET A 127 -7.27 -2.73 -17.33
CA MET A 127 -6.17 -3.48 -16.73
C MET A 127 -4.92 -2.62 -16.68
N GLY A 128 -4.30 -2.58 -15.51
CA GLY A 128 -3.17 -1.73 -15.19
C GLY A 128 -1.98 -2.47 -14.59
N GLY A 129 -1.02 -1.72 -14.05
CA GLY A 129 0.07 -2.23 -13.24
C GLY A 129 1.35 -1.39 -13.35
N TYR A 130 1.64 -0.84 -14.53
CA TYR A 130 2.82 0.02 -14.71
C TYR A 130 2.73 1.30 -13.90
N GLN A 131 1.55 1.92 -13.83
CA GLN A 131 1.38 3.15 -13.06
C GLN A 131 1.54 2.89 -11.57
N LEU A 132 0.96 1.82 -11.05
CA LEU A 132 1.11 1.42 -9.66
C LEU A 132 2.58 1.26 -9.29
N LEU A 133 3.33 0.46 -10.06
CA LEU A 133 4.74 0.21 -9.80
C LEU A 133 5.57 1.49 -9.92
N ALA A 134 5.30 2.31 -10.95
CA ALA A 134 5.97 3.60 -11.13
C ALA A 134 5.72 4.56 -9.96
N GLN A 135 4.46 4.69 -9.53
CA GLN A 135 4.06 5.59 -8.45
C GLN A 135 4.62 5.15 -7.11
N LEU A 136 4.57 3.86 -6.77
CA LEU A 136 5.14 3.36 -5.53
C LEU A 136 6.67 3.46 -5.53
N SER A 137 7.31 3.19 -6.66
CA SER A 137 8.77 3.39 -6.83
C SER A 137 9.16 4.86 -6.67
N TYR A 138 8.36 5.77 -7.20
CA TYR A 138 8.54 7.20 -7.07
C TYR A 138 8.47 7.64 -5.60
N LEU A 139 7.43 7.19 -4.89
CA LEU A 139 7.25 7.50 -3.47
C LEU A 139 8.37 6.92 -2.61
N ARG A 140 8.83 5.69 -2.89
CA ARG A 140 9.98 5.09 -2.21
C ARG A 140 11.27 5.88 -2.48
N SER A 141 11.54 6.22 -3.74
CA SER A 141 12.69 7.05 -4.13
C SER A 141 12.68 8.41 -3.45
N GLN A 142 11.50 9.02 -3.29
CA GLN A 142 11.36 10.27 -2.53
C GLN A 142 11.80 10.10 -1.07
N ARG A 143 11.47 8.98 -0.43
CA ARG A 143 11.83 8.73 0.97
C ARG A 143 13.32 8.48 1.17
N GLU A 144 13.92 7.67 0.31
CA GLU A 144 15.30 7.21 0.48
C GLU A 144 16.35 8.20 -0.03
N GLU A 145 15.98 9.18 -0.88
CA GLU A 145 16.75 10.33 -1.41
C GLU A 145 18.07 10.02 -2.16
N GLN A 146 18.85 9.04 -1.73
CA GLN A 146 20.10 8.55 -2.34
C GLN A 146 19.86 7.34 -3.24
N ASP A 147 18.68 6.72 -3.13
CA ASP A 147 18.36 5.45 -3.73
C ASP A 147 17.20 5.59 -4.73
N ILE A 148 17.43 6.34 -5.81
CA ILE A 148 16.40 6.68 -6.80
C ILE A 148 16.33 5.59 -7.89
N GLY A 149 15.17 4.95 -8.03
CA GLY A 149 15.02 3.83 -8.96
C GLY A 149 13.59 3.33 -9.12
N LEU A 150 13.45 2.34 -10.01
CA LEU A 150 12.27 1.50 -10.14
C LEU A 150 12.48 0.22 -9.34
N TYR A 151 11.49 -0.13 -8.52
CA TYR A 151 11.58 -1.20 -7.54
C TYR A 151 10.70 -2.37 -7.92
N SER A 152 11.19 -3.60 -7.71
CA SER A 152 10.39 -4.79 -7.94
C SER A 152 9.14 -4.83 -7.06
N PRO A 153 8.11 -5.60 -7.45
CA PRO A 153 6.91 -5.75 -6.62
C PRO A 153 7.25 -6.12 -5.17
N GLU A 154 8.19 -7.04 -4.96
CA GLU A 154 8.61 -7.49 -3.63
C GLU A 154 9.26 -6.36 -2.82
N ALA A 155 10.09 -5.54 -3.46
CA ALA A 155 10.64 -4.34 -2.85
C ALA A 155 9.54 -3.31 -2.51
N LEU A 156 8.37 -3.38 -3.14
CA LEU A 156 7.25 -2.49 -2.88
C LEU A 156 6.19 -3.08 -1.94
N ASN A 157 6.52 -4.17 -1.24
CA ASN A 157 5.59 -4.96 -0.44
C ASN A 157 4.36 -5.48 -1.23
N LEU A 158 4.56 -5.71 -2.52
CA LEU A 158 3.59 -6.33 -3.40
C LEU A 158 4.02 -7.77 -3.70
N ARG A 159 3.06 -8.56 -4.17
CA ARG A 159 3.30 -9.83 -4.86
C ARG A 159 2.42 -9.89 -6.09
N TYR A 160 2.89 -10.59 -7.12
CA TYR A 160 2.06 -10.90 -8.28
C TYR A 160 1.00 -11.97 -7.94
N ASP A 161 -0.24 -11.72 -8.31
CA ASP A 161 -1.34 -12.66 -8.15
C ASP A 161 -1.37 -13.70 -9.26
N ASN A 162 -1.01 -14.93 -8.91
CA ASN A 162 -1.11 -16.09 -9.81
C ASN A 162 -2.48 -16.79 -9.71
N GLY A 163 -3.44 -16.25 -8.96
CA GLY A 163 -4.76 -16.83 -8.79
C GLY A 163 -5.56 -16.82 -10.09
N VAL A 164 -6.14 -17.96 -10.48
CA VAL A 164 -6.95 -18.09 -11.71
C VAL A 164 -8.41 -17.67 -11.56
N ASP A 165 -8.84 -17.45 -10.31
CA ASP A 165 -10.22 -17.13 -9.92
C ASP A 165 -10.40 -15.66 -9.54
N THR A 166 -9.37 -14.83 -9.70
CA THR A 166 -9.41 -13.43 -9.30
C THR A 166 -9.99 -12.54 -10.39
N ILE A 167 -10.49 -11.37 -9.98
CA ILE A 167 -11.04 -10.39 -10.92
C ILE A 167 -10.06 -10.07 -12.05
N PHE A 168 -8.77 -9.87 -11.75
CA PHE A 168 -7.74 -9.61 -12.76
C PHE A 168 -7.64 -10.76 -13.76
N SER A 169 -7.52 -12.00 -13.27
CA SER A 169 -7.41 -13.19 -14.12
C SER A 169 -8.64 -13.44 -14.98
N HIS A 170 -9.84 -13.18 -14.46
CA HIS A 170 -11.08 -13.26 -15.24
C HIS A 170 -11.15 -12.20 -16.35
N VAL A 171 -10.70 -10.98 -16.08
CA VAL A 171 -10.66 -9.90 -17.08
C VAL A 171 -9.60 -10.17 -18.15
N ASN A 172 -8.41 -10.62 -17.72
CA ASN A 172 -7.33 -11.00 -18.63
C ASN A 172 -7.79 -12.10 -19.60
N ALA A 173 -8.40 -13.16 -19.07
CA ALA A 173 -8.95 -14.27 -19.85
C ALA A 173 -10.19 -13.91 -20.68
N GLY A 174 -10.76 -12.71 -20.53
CA GLY A 174 -11.95 -12.26 -21.25
C GLY A 174 -13.26 -12.86 -20.72
N ASN A 175 -13.23 -13.56 -19.59
CA ASN A 175 -14.42 -14.08 -18.91
C ASN A 175 -15.28 -12.96 -18.32
N ILE A 176 -14.63 -11.84 -17.95
CA ILE A 176 -15.29 -10.64 -17.43
C ILE A 176 -14.87 -9.42 -18.23
N SER A 177 -15.81 -8.52 -18.48
CA SER A 177 -15.54 -7.14 -18.91
C SER A 177 -15.81 -6.19 -17.76
N ILE A 178 -14.88 -5.27 -17.46
CA ILE A 178 -15.13 -4.18 -16.53
C ILE A 178 -15.85 -3.06 -17.28
N MET A 179 -17.10 -2.80 -16.91
CA MET A 179 -17.91 -1.73 -17.51
C MET A 179 -17.59 -0.38 -16.87
N SER A 180 -17.40 -0.37 -15.55
CA SER A 180 -16.90 0.78 -14.79
C SER A 180 -16.09 0.33 -13.58
N CYS A 181 -15.10 1.14 -13.19
CA CYS A 181 -14.32 0.96 -11.98
C CYS A 181 -13.93 2.35 -11.50
N ILE A 182 -14.57 2.82 -10.44
CA ILE A 182 -14.53 4.23 -10.01
C ILE A 182 -14.11 4.31 -8.55
N GLY A 183 -13.05 5.07 -8.27
CA GLY A 183 -12.61 5.41 -6.92
C GLY A 183 -13.32 6.66 -6.41
N SER A 184 -13.93 6.61 -5.22
CA SER A 184 -14.67 7.72 -4.61
C SER A 184 -14.47 7.72 -3.09
N GLY A 185 -13.36 8.32 -2.65
CA GLY A 185 -12.94 8.34 -1.26
C GLY A 185 -12.15 7.10 -0.84
N TYR A 186 -12.12 6.84 0.47
CA TYR A 186 -11.38 5.74 1.08
C TYR A 186 -12.01 5.30 2.41
N ASP A 187 -11.55 4.17 2.93
CA ASP A 187 -11.95 3.55 4.19
C ASP A 187 -13.47 3.45 4.39
N SER A 188 -14.17 3.14 3.30
CA SER A 188 -15.61 2.94 3.31
C SER A 188 -15.98 1.88 2.28
N ALA A 189 -17.13 1.24 2.49
CA ALA A 189 -17.63 0.19 1.61
C ALA A 189 -17.85 0.64 0.15
N GLY A 190 -18.02 1.94 -0.10
CA GLY A 190 -18.22 2.52 -1.44
C GLY A 190 -17.01 3.26 -1.99
N ALA A 191 -15.84 3.13 -1.35
CA ALA A 191 -14.59 3.78 -1.77
C ALA A 191 -14.18 3.34 -3.19
N LEU A 192 -14.52 2.10 -3.58
CA LEU A 192 -14.38 1.61 -4.93
C LEU A 192 -15.72 1.05 -5.41
N GLN A 193 -16.18 1.49 -6.57
CA GLN A 193 -17.41 1.02 -7.19
C GLN A 193 -17.09 0.35 -8.50
N MET A 194 -17.55 -0.89 -8.67
CA MET A 194 -17.32 -1.67 -9.88
C MET A 194 -18.64 -2.09 -10.52
N SER A 195 -18.70 -2.01 -11.85
CA SER A 195 -19.67 -2.73 -12.67
C SER A 195 -18.93 -3.66 -13.61
N VAL A 196 -19.37 -4.92 -13.66
CA VAL A 196 -18.72 -5.97 -14.43
C VAL A 196 -19.76 -6.81 -15.15
N ARG A 197 -19.38 -7.31 -16.32
CA ARG A 197 -20.20 -8.22 -17.13
C ARG A 197 -19.52 -9.57 -17.24
N ASN A 198 -20.23 -10.64 -16.88
CA ASN A 198 -19.83 -12.01 -17.19
C ASN A 198 -20.08 -12.30 -18.67
N ASN A 199 -19.02 -12.62 -19.41
CA ASN A 199 -19.08 -12.92 -20.84
C ASN A 199 -19.33 -14.40 -21.14
N THR A 200 -19.44 -15.23 -20.10
CA THR A 200 -19.60 -16.67 -20.23
C THR A 200 -21.06 -17.10 -20.10
N THR A 201 -21.35 -18.34 -20.51
CA THR A 201 -22.68 -18.96 -20.41
C THR A 201 -22.91 -19.67 -19.07
N ARG A 202 -21.99 -19.52 -18.11
CA ARG A 202 -22.07 -20.13 -16.78
C ARG A 202 -21.95 -19.06 -15.71
N GLU A 203 -22.41 -19.38 -14.51
CA GLU A 203 -22.16 -18.53 -13.34
C GLU A 203 -20.66 -18.49 -13.05
N LEU A 204 -20.16 -17.31 -12.68
CA LEU A 204 -18.78 -17.11 -12.23
C LEU A 204 -18.80 -16.69 -10.76
N ARG A 205 -17.95 -17.33 -9.95
CA ARG A 205 -17.59 -16.87 -8.61
C ARG A 205 -16.22 -16.20 -8.71
N VAL A 206 -16.22 -14.88 -8.60
CA VAL A 206 -15.05 -14.03 -8.79
C VAL A 206 -14.49 -13.65 -7.43
N ARG A 207 -13.20 -13.87 -7.23
CA ARG A 207 -12.50 -13.48 -6.00
C ARG A 207 -11.88 -12.09 -6.17
N ILE A 208 -12.02 -11.25 -5.17
CA ILE A 208 -11.32 -9.98 -5.05
C ILE A 208 -10.47 -10.10 -3.77
N PRO A 209 -9.18 -10.41 -3.90
CA PRO A 209 -8.35 -10.72 -2.74
C PRO A 209 -8.21 -9.51 -1.81
N GLN A 210 -8.04 -9.78 -0.51
CA GLN A 210 -7.48 -8.78 0.39
C GLN A 210 -6.09 -8.37 -0.12
N GLY A 211 -5.82 -7.06 -0.10
CA GLY A 211 -4.60 -6.45 -0.64
C GLY A 211 -4.66 -6.17 -2.14
N CYS A 212 -5.73 -6.52 -2.86
CA CYS A 212 -5.85 -6.25 -4.29
C CYS A 212 -5.72 -4.75 -4.58
N MET A 213 -4.79 -4.39 -5.46
CA MET A 213 -4.47 -3.02 -5.79
C MET A 213 -5.22 -2.55 -7.05
N PHE A 214 -5.80 -1.36 -6.95
CA PHE A 214 -6.42 -0.63 -8.04
C PHE A 214 -5.65 0.66 -8.25
N GLU A 215 -5.13 0.85 -9.46
CA GLU A 215 -4.43 2.07 -9.82
C GLU A 215 -5.37 3.08 -10.45
N GLN A 216 -5.01 4.36 -10.39
CA GLN A 216 -5.69 5.37 -11.21
C GLN A 216 -5.54 5.01 -12.70
N ALA A 217 -6.53 5.30 -13.54
CA ALA A 217 -6.41 5.09 -14.98
C ALA A 217 -5.39 6.06 -15.62
N GLU A 218 -5.25 7.23 -15.04
CA GLU A 218 -4.21 8.21 -15.34
C GLU A 218 -3.54 8.68 -14.05
N TRP A 219 -2.24 8.99 -14.10
CA TRP A 219 -1.51 9.46 -12.92
C TRP A 219 -1.84 10.93 -12.61
N THR A 220 -3.01 11.16 -12.02
CA THR A 220 -3.54 12.48 -11.61
C THR A 220 -2.75 13.08 -10.43
N GLY A 221 -2.11 12.23 -9.64
CA GLY A 221 -1.49 12.59 -8.36
C GLY A 221 -2.35 12.15 -7.18
N ASN A 222 -3.52 11.58 -7.43
CA ASN A 222 -4.35 10.94 -6.41
C ASN A 222 -3.80 9.55 -6.05
N GLN A 223 -4.31 9.04 -4.92
CA GLN A 223 -3.92 7.77 -4.34
C GLN A 223 -4.49 6.58 -5.13
N ASN A 224 -3.74 5.48 -5.12
CA ASN A 224 -4.25 4.17 -5.51
C ASN A 224 -5.11 3.60 -4.38
N LEU A 225 -5.96 2.63 -4.69
CA LEU A 225 -6.84 1.98 -3.72
C LEU A 225 -6.41 0.54 -3.48
N VAL A 226 -6.49 0.11 -2.22
CA VAL A 226 -6.23 -1.26 -1.80
C VAL A 226 -7.48 -1.85 -1.14
N VAL A 227 -7.92 -3.01 -1.59
CA VAL A 227 -9.04 -3.72 -0.97
C VAL A 227 -8.60 -4.31 0.37
N THR A 228 -9.29 -3.99 1.46
CA THR A 228 -8.86 -4.37 2.82
C THR A 228 -9.46 -5.68 3.31
N LYS A 229 -10.43 -6.25 2.59
CA LYS A 229 -11.07 -7.53 2.93
C LYS A 229 -11.27 -8.35 1.66
N GLU A 230 -11.06 -9.65 1.77
CA GLU A 230 -11.36 -10.54 0.65
C GLU A 230 -12.87 -10.60 0.43
N GLU A 231 -13.28 -10.43 -0.83
CA GLU A 231 -14.67 -10.45 -1.26
C GLU A 231 -14.88 -11.48 -2.37
N PHE A 232 -16.08 -12.05 -2.42
CA PHE A 232 -16.50 -12.95 -3.47
C PHE A 232 -17.79 -12.46 -4.11
N VAL A 233 -17.76 -12.27 -5.42
CA VAL A 233 -18.93 -11.85 -6.18
C VAL A 233 -19.38 -13.00 -7.07
N ILE A 234 -20.67 -13.30 -7.02
CA ILE A 234 -21.30 -14.29 -7.88
C ILE A 234 -22.00 -13.55 -9.01
N ILE A 235 -21.62 -13.83 -10.26
CA ILE A 235 -22.16 -13.16 -11.44
C ILE A 235 -22.82 -14.22 -12.32
N GLY A 236 -24.13 -14.09 -12.53
CA GLY A 236 -24.88 -15.03 -13.37
C GLY A 236 -24.40 -15.06 -14.83
N PRO A 237 -24.78 -16.10 -15.59
CA PRO A 237 -24.46 -16.21 -17.02
C PRO A 237 -24.88 -14.97 -17.82
N ALA A 238 -23.98 -14.40 -18.62
CA ALA A 238 -24.25 -13.21 -19.45
C ALA A 238 -24.82 -12.00 -18.67
N LYS A 239 -24.66 -11.95 -17.35
CA LYS A 239 -25.19 -10.88 -16.49
C LYS A 239 -24.16 -9.77 -16.28
N GLU A 240 -24.69 -8.59 -16.03
CA GLU A 240 -23.96 -7.46 -15.50
C GLU A 240 -24.33 -7.29 -14.03
N GLU A 241 -23.34 -7.06 -13.18
CA GLU A 241 -23.51 -6.85 -11.75
C GLU A 241 -22.68 -5.64 -11.32
N SER A 242 -23.26 -4.82 -10.45
CA SER A 242 -22.59 -3.67 -9.86
C SER A 242 -22.51 -3.86 -8.35
N PHE A 243 -21.33 -3.63 -7.79
CA PHE A 243 -21.11 -3.78 -6.36
C PHE A 243 -20.07 -2.79 -5.83
N PRO A 244 -20.25 -2.35 -4.57
CA PRO A 244 -19.28 -1.51 -3.90
C PRO A 244 -18.23 -2.40 -3.21
N LEU A 245 -17.00 -1.91 -3.08
CA LEU A 245 -15.90 -2.57 -2.37
C LEU A 245 -15.31 -1.64 -1.30
N HIS A 246 -15.07 -2.21 -0.12
CA HIS A 246 -14.31 -1.53 0.92
C HIS A 246 -12.85 -1.49 0.52
N ALA A 247 -12.38 -0.28 0.20
CA ALA A 247 -10.99 -0.01 -0.12
C ALA A 247 -10.44 1.14 0.72
N SER A 248 -9.14 1.08 0.97
CA SER A 248 -8.37 2.12 1.62
C SER A 248 -7.42 2.77 0.63
N CYS A 249 -7.03 3.98 0.96
CA CYS A 249 -6.11 4.81 0.22
C CYS A 249 -4.67 4.32 0.47
N ALA A 250 -3.84 4.14 -0.56
CA ALA A 250 -2.55 3.47 -0.40
C ALA A 250 -1.50 4.35 0.30
N ASN A 251 -1.41 5.66 0.03
CA ASN A 251 -0.30 6.50 0.50
C ASN A 251 -0.78 7.89 0.99
N SER A 252 -0.41 8.32 2.19
CA SER A 252 -1.00 9.51 2.84
C SER A 252 -0.71 10.84 2.14
N SER A 253 0.33 10.90 1.30
CA SER A 253 0.85 12.13 0.69
C SER A 253 0.02 12.70 -0.48
N ALA A 254 -0.90 11.91 -1.04
CA ALA A 254 -1.66 12.26 -2.23
C ALA A 254 -3.15 12.54 -1.94
N GLY A 255 -3.85 13.17 -2.89
CA GLY A 255 -5.29 13.37 -2.82
C GLY A 255 -6.06 12.04 -2.85
N ALA A 256 -7.17 11.95 -2.12
CA ALA A 256 -8.06 10.80 -2.23
C ALA A 256 -8.75 10.78 -3.61
N PRO A 257 -9.10 9.60 -4.15
CA PRO A 257 -9.87 9.51 -5.39
C PRO A 257 -11.21 10.24 -5.28
N SER A 258 -11.62 10.95 -6.33
CA SER A 258 -12.85 11.75 -6.35
C SER A 258 -13.68 11.52 -7.62
N ASN A 259 -14.22 10.31 -7.75
CA ASN A 259 -14.86 9.78 -8.95
C ASN A 259 -13.86 9.58 -10.09
N ASP A 260 -12.66 9.16 -9.73
CA ASP A 260 -11.60 8.88 -10.69
C ASP A 260 -11.78 7.49 -11.29
N ASP A 261 -11.53 7.36 -12.59
CA ASP A 261 -11.44 6.06 -13.26
C ASP A 261 -10.24 5.28 -12.72
N MET A 262 -10.48 4.01 -12.40
CA MET A 262 -9.48 3.10 -11.86
C MET A 262 -9.29 1.89 -12.78
N ASN A 263 -8.09 1.31 -12.72
CA ASN A 263 -7.72 0.07 -13.37
C ASN A 263 -7.44 -1.02 -12.32
N VAL A 264 -7.84 -2.25 -12.62
CA VAL A 264 -7.46 -3.42 -11.81
C VAL A 264 -6.02 -3.82 -12.14
N THR A 265 -5.22 -4.15 -11.12
CA THR A 265 -3.83 -4.58 -11.30
C THR A 265 -3.65 -6.05 -10.89
N PRO A 266 -2.58 -6.73 -11.34
CA PRO A 266 -2.27 -8.10 -10.90
C PRO A 266 -1.61 -8.14 -9.51
N PHE A 267 -1.49 -7.01 -8.80
CA PHE A 267 -0.68 -6.93 -7.60
C PHE A 267 -1.51 -6.99 -6.34
N ILE A 268 -1.02 -7.78 -5.38
CA ILE A 268 -1.56 -7.86 -4.03
C ILE A 268 -0.56 -7.27 -3.06
N PHE A 269 -0.99 -6.27 -2.29
CA PHE A 269 -0.25 -5.77 -1.15
C PHE A 269 -0.22 -6.80 -0.03
N ASN A 270 0.96 -7.09 0.51
CA ASN A 270 1.10 -8.06 1.60
C ASN A 270 0.68 -7.41 2.92
N ASP A 271 -0.03 -8.18 3.76
CA ASP A 271 -0.25 -7.77 5.14
C ASP A 271 1.06 -7.88 5.92
N LEU A 272 1.54 -6.76 6.46
CA LEU A 272 2.70 -6.69 7.34
C LEU A 272 2.32 -6.91 8.82
N GLY A 273 1.13 -7.46 9.06
CA GLY A 273 0.62 -7.94 10.35
C GLY A 273 -0.61 -7.16 10.82
N GLU A 274 -0.62 -5.84 10.60
CA GLU A 274 -1.73 -4.95 10.96
C GLU A 274 -2.14 -4.04 9.80
N SER A 275 -1.67 -4.29 8.57
CA SER A 275 -1.78 -3.35 7.45
C SER A 275 -3.23 -2.99 7.12
N PHE A 276 -4.17 -3.93 7.29
CA PHE A 276 -5.56 -3.77 6.86
C PHE A 276 -6.56 -3.45 8.01
N GLN A 277 -6.08 -3.03 9.18
CA GLN A 277 -6.96 -2.74 10.33
C GLN A 277 -7.81 -1.47 10.13
N ASN A 278 -7.22 -0.43 9.53
CA ASN A 278 -7.84 0.87 9.25
C ASN A 278 -6.95 1.66 8.28
N GLN A 279 -7.44 2.82 7.82
CA GLN A 279 -6.71 3.69 6.90
C GLN A 279 -5.29 4.06 7.37
N ASP A 280 -5.12 4.41 8.64
CA ASP A 280 -3.82 4.81 9.19
C ASP A 280 -2.80 3.67 9.16
N SER A 281 -3.26 2.44 9.30
CA SER A 281 -2.41 1.24 9.26
C SER A 281 -1.98 0.91 7.83
N VAL A 282 -2.85 1.15 6.84
CA VAL A 282 -2.51 1.04 5.42
C VAL A 282 -1.43 2.06 5.07
N TRP A 283 -1.67 3.34 5.38
CA TRP A 283 -0.69 4.41 5.11
C TRP A 283 0.64 4.14 5.80
N ARG A 284 0.65 3.72 7.06
CA ARG A 284 1.89 3.35 7.76
C ARG A 284 2.66 2.25 7.02
N SER A 285 1.95 1.27 6.47
CA SER A 285 2.59 0.15 5.75
C SER A 285 3.22 0.61 4.43
N PHE A 286 2.62 1.58 3.72
CA PHE A 286 3.09 2.11 2.43
C PHE A 286 4.08 3.29 2.53
N ASP A 287 3.94 4.13 3.55
CA ASP A 287 4.71 5.36 3.70
C ASP A 287 5.92 5.21 4.62
N GLY A 288 6.03 4.09 5.34
CA GLY A 288 7.15 3.84 6.24
C GLY A 288 7.08 4.59 7.57
N GLU A 289 8.13 4.47 8.38
CA GLU A 289 8.29 5.19 9.65
C GLU A 289 8.66 6.67 9.40
N GLY A 290 7.73 7.43 8.83
CA GLY A 290 8.01 8.84 8.54
C GLY A 290 6.95 9.60 7.80
N GLY A 291 5.90 8.93 7.28
CA GLY A 291 4.68 9.52 6.71
C GLY A 291 4.88 10.95 6.23
N ARG A 292 5.60 11.14 5.11
CA ARG A 292 5.96 12.48 4.65
C ARG A 292 4.67 13.26 4.38
N ASN A 293 4.36 14.21 5.25
CA ASN A 293 3.37 15.27 5.10
C ASN A 293 3.82 16.28 4.04
N THR A 294 4.29 15.82 2.89
CA THR A 294 4.48 16.67 1.72
C THR A 294 3.22 16.55 0.91
N SER A 295 2.32 17.52 1.07
CA SER A 295 1.19 17.72 0.16
C SER A 295 1.73 17.71 -1.27
N LEU A 296 1.38 16.66 -2.04
CA LEU A 296 1.53 16.61 -3.49
C LEU A 296 0.57 17.59 -4.16
#